data_AF-A0A2Z5E6Y5-F1
#
_entry.id   AF-A0A2Z5E6Y5-F1
#
_cell.length_a   1.000
_cell.length_b   1.000
_cell.length_c   1.000
_cell.angle_alpha   90.00
_cell.angle_beta   90.00
_cell.angle_gamma   90.00
#
_symmetry.space_group_name_H-M   'P 1'
#
loop_
_entity.id
_entity.type
_entity.pdbx_description
1 polymer ?
#
loop_
_entity_poly.entity_id
_entity_poly.type
_entity_poly.pdbx_seq_one_letter_code
_entity_poly.pdbx_strand_id
1 'polypeptide(L)'
;MIDGPKSSGIGAANLTAAQKANLIYNEARGELSGRLWRAALGSAEDDQRAQSAPGQVTAGTAAEPIGLDRLLAMLDPAAPAVAATSAPGTPLTADEAPALPVGDDAVAAMQDGPNARYAGMLDAAAARSGIPASALAAIVDAEAAKGAGGTWQPYSRNPRSSAAGLGQFLSTSWEGEAERGGTWLNTTAQANGWLNAKGQVKSENRSALLALRYDPRASIEAVADYASANIEALRGSGLRIGGEVSEVARAAYLGHHLGLGDARRFLAGGLEPERARRLLNAQVGGADAERRIAKAGSAVTAHRAWLLDYVGRHVRPEKFG
;
A
#
# COMPACT_ATOMS: atom_id res chain seq x y z
N MET A 1 26.95 37.70 10.89
CA MET A 1 27.79 36.51 10.66
C MET A 1 27.45 35.57 11.81
N ILE A 2 26.76 34.46 11.62
CA ILE A 2 27.08 33.33 10.73
C ILE A 2 25.79 32.79 10.10
N ASP A 3 25.80 32.59 8.78
CA ASP A 3 24.71 32.01 7.99
C ASP A 3 24.59 30.50 8.23
N GLY A 4 23.37 30.02 8.51
CA GLY A 4 23.04 28.59 8.53
C GLY A 4 22.71 28.04 7.14
N PRO A 5 22.98 26.75 6.86
CA PRO A 5 22.79 26.19 5.52
C PRO A 5 21.31 26.12 5.17
N LYS A 6 20.95 26.78 4.06
CA LYS A 6 19.63 26.70 3.44
C LYS A 6 19.38 25.27 2.96
N SER A 7 18.35 24.60 3.49
CA SER A 7 17.88 23.33 2.93
C SER A 7 17.19 23.61 1.59
N SER A 8 17.89 23.32 0.50
CA SER A 8 17.34 23.41 -0.85
C SER A 8 16.23 22.38 -1.02
N GLY A 9 14.98 22.82 -1.00
CA GLY A 9 13.83 22.01 -1.41
C GLY A 9 14.03 21.51 -2.83
N ILE A 10 14.00 20.18 -3.00
CA ILE A 10 14.05 19.55 -4.31
C ILE A 10 12.64 19.64 -4.91
N GLY A 11 12.32 20.81 -5.46
CA GLY A 11 11.18 20.97 -6.35
C GLY A 11 11.42 20.23 -7.68
N ALA A 12 10.35 20.00 -8.43
CA ALA A 12 10.33 19.38 -9.78
C ALA A 12 11.34 19.97 -10.80
N ALA A 13 12.02 21.07 -10.47
CA ALA A 13 13.11 21.66 -11.22
C ALA A 13 14.35 20.75 -11.34
N ASN A 14 14.63 19.88 -10.36
CA ASN A 14 15.87 19.10 -10.26
C ASN A 14 15.87 17.73 -10.97
N LEU A 15 14.81 17.38 -11.70
CA LEU A 15 14.82 16.18 -12.53
C LEU A 15 15.76 16.41 -13.73
N THR A 16 16.66 15.46 -13.97
CA THR A 16 17.47 15.46 -15.20
C THR A 16 16.56 15.42 -16.43
N ALA A 17 17.05 15.91 -17.58
CA ALA A 17 16.26 15.88 -18.82
C ALA A 17 15.76 14.47 -19.16
N ALA A 18 16.55 13.43 -18.86
CA ALA A 18 16.16 12.03 -19.02
C ALA A 18 15.04 11.60 -18.06
N GLN A 19 15.08 12.03 -16.80
CA GLN A 19 14.01 11.75 -15.83
C GLN A 19 12.72 12.50 -16.16
N LYS A 20 12.81 13.76 -16.61
CA LYS A 20 11.65 14.53 -17.09
C LYS A 20 11.05 13.88 -18.34
N ALA A 21 11.88 13.48 -19.31
CA ALA A 21 11.43 12.78 -20.50
C ALA A 21 10.76 11.45 -20.17
N ASN A 22 11.31 10.68 -19.23
CA ASN A 22 10.69 9.43 -18.78
C ASN A 22 9.37 9.67 -18.04
N LEU A 23 9.29 10.69 -17.18
CA LEU A 23 8.04 11.06 -16.50
C LEU A 23 6.95 11.43 -17.53
N ILE A 24 7.27 12.32 -18.47
CA ILE A 24 6.37 12.77 -19.53
C ILE A 24 5.98 11.59 -20.44
N TYR A 25 6.93 10.75 -20.82
CA TYR A 25 6.69 9.56 -21.63
C TYR A 25 5.77 8.56 -20.91
N ASN A 26 5.95 8.39 -19.60
CA ASN A 26 5.13 7.48 -18.81
C ASN A 26 3.73 8.04 -18.55
N GLU A 27 3.60 9.35 -18.36
CA GLU A 27 2.31 10.04 -18.25
C GLU A 27 1.54 9.96 -19.58
N ALA A 28 2.20 10.28 -20.71
CA ALA A 28 1.63 10.17 -22.04
C ALA A 28 1.25 8.71 -22.38
N ARG A 29 2.08 7.73 -22.01
CA ARG A 29 1.77 6.29 -22.21
C ARG A 29 0.63 5.83 -21.31
N GLY A 30 0.53 6.33 -20.08
CA GLY A 30 -0.57 6.06 -19.16
C GLY A 30 -1.90 6.58 -19.72
N GLU A 31 -1.91 7.82 -20.21
CA GLU A 31 -3.08 8.40 -20.87
C GLU A 31 -3.47 7.67 -22.16
N LEU A 32 -2.49 7.36 -23.01
CA LEU A 32 -2.73 6.65 -24.27
C LEU A 32 -3.28 5.24 -24.02
N SER A 33 -2.71 4.51 -23.06
CA SER A 33 -3.21 3.18 -22.67
C SER A 33 -4.65 3.28 -22.11
N GLY A 34 -4.95 4.31 -21.32
CA GLY A 34 -6.31 4.55 -20.82
C GLY A 34 -7.32 4.96 -21.90
N ARG A 35 -6.88 5.67 -22.96
CA ARG A 35 -7.71 6.00 -24.13
C ARG A 35 -7.96 4.77 -25.01
N LEU A 36 -6.92 3.97 -25.25
CA LEU A 36 -7.03 2.72 -26.00
C LEU A 36 -7.91 1.69 -25.29
N TRP A 37 -7.85 1.65 -23.96
CA TRP A 37 -8.69 0.75 -23.16
C TRP A 37 -10.16 1.19 -23.15
N ARG A 38 -10.45 2.50 -23.09
CA ARG A 38 -11.80 3.04 -23.29
C ARG A 38 -12.34 2.77 -24.70
N ALA A 39 -11.50 2.91 -25.73
CA ALA A 39 -11.85 2.57 -27.10
C ALA A 39 -12.12 1.07 -27.29
N ALA A 40 -11.36 0.19 -26.63
CA ALA A 40 -11.52 -1.27 -26.70
C ALA A 40 -12.75 -1.80 -25.94
N LEU A 41 -13.23 -1.06 -24.93
CA LEU A 41 -14.45 -1.39 -24.19
C LEU A 41 -15.73 -0.79 -24.79
N GLY A 42 -15.62 -0.11 -25.94
CA GLY A 42 -16.78 0.36 -26.68
C GLY A 42 -17.54 1.53 -26.05
N SER A 43 -16.90 2.33 -25.18
CA SER A 43 -17.48 3.61 -24.76
C SER A 43 -17.28 4.65 -25.86
N ALA A 44 -18.02 4.49 -26.96
CA ALA A 44 -18.35 5.59 -27.86
C ALA A 44 -19.77 6.01 -27.48
N GLU A 45 -19.89 7.06 -26.67
CA GLU A 45 -21.13 7.83 -26.64
C GLU A 45 -20.83 9.21 -27.22
N ASP A 46 -21.23 9.32 -28.49
CA ASP A 46 -22.00 10.41 -29.06
C ASP A 46 -21.51 11.84 -28.85
N ASP A 47 -20.71 12.25 -29.83
CA ASP A 47 -20.60 13.63 -30.28
C ASP A 47 -21.91 14.04 -30.99
N GLN A 48 -23.00 14.23 -30.25
CA GLN A 48 -24.19 14.96 -30.73
C GLN A 48 -24.76 15.87 -29.64
N ARG A 49 -24.19 17.08 -29.55
CA ARG A 49 -24.96 18.27 -29.14
C ARG A 49 -25.15 19.17 -30.35
N ALA A 50 -26.23 18.94 -31.07
CA ALA A 50 -26.96 20.01 -31.73
C ALA A 50 -28.45 19.63 -31.84
N GLN A 51 -29.28 20.43 -31.16
CA GLN A 51 -30.72 20.65 -31.34
C GLN A 51 -31.66 20.11 -30.26
N SER A 52 -32.67 20.94 -29.99
CA SER A 52 -33.37 21.13 -28.71
C SER A 52 -34.77 20.50 -28.65
N ALA A 53 -35.15 20.04 -27.44
CA ALA A 53 -36.50 19.99 -26.82
C ALA A 53 -37.59 19.04 -27.41
N PRO A 54 -38.75 18.82 -26.73
CA PRO A 54 -38.92 18.09 -25.47
C PRO A 54 -40.03 16.98 -25.56
N GLY A 55 -39.96 15.94 -24.71
CA GLY A 55 -41.15 15.11 -24.42
C GLY A 55 -40.93 13.63 -24.09
N GLN A 56 -41.55 13.22 -22.97
CA GLN A 56 -42.04 11.88 -22.60
C GLN A 56 -41.08 10.76 -22.11
N VAL A 57 -41.32 10.44 -20.83
CA VAL A 57 -41.08 9.23 -20.03
C VAL A 57 -41.15 7.88 -20.77
N THR A 58 -40.25 6.94 -20.42
CA THR A 58 -40.56 5.64 -19.79
C THR A 58 -39.28 4.93 -19.29
N ALA A 59 -39.47 4.08 -18.27
CA ALA A 59 -38.48 3.48 -17.41
C ALA A 59 -37.68 2.30 -18.03
N GLY A 60 -36.50 2.05 -17.46
CA GLY A 60 -35.72 0.84 -17.70
C GLY A 60 -34.37 0.90 -16.99
N THR A 61 -34.33 0.43 -15.75
CA THR A 61 -33.11 0.23 -14.96
C THR A 61 -32.16 -0.73 -15.65
N ALA A 62 -31.00 -0.24 -16.10
CA ALA A 62 -29.85 -1.07 -16.46
C ALA A 62 -28.70 -0.74 -15.52
N ALA A 63 -28.24 -1.75 -14.80
CA ALA A 63 -27.19 -1.66 -13.80
C ALA A 63 -25.83 -1.38 -14.45
N GLU A 64 -25.20 -0.30 -14.02
CA GLU A 64 -23.80 0.01 -14.26
C GLU A 64 -22.88 -1.11 -13.72
N PRO A 65 -21.88 -1.58 -14.48
CA PRO A 65 -20.93 -2.58 -14.01
C PRO A 65 -20.05 -2.00 -12.89
N ILE A 66 -20.18 -2.54 -11.68
CA ILE A 66 -19.42 -2.13 -10.50
C ILE A 66 -17.93 -2.48 -10.70
N GLY A 67 -17.09 -1.45 -10.89
CA GLY A 67 -15.64 -1.60 -10.97
C GLY A 67 -15.01 -2.14 -9.67
N LEU A 68 -13.92 -2.90 -9.79
CA LEU A 68 -13.20 -3.52 -8.67
C LEU A 68 -12.80 -2.51 -7.59
N ASP A 69 -12.46 -1.26 -7.98
CA ASP A 69 -12.11 -0.18 -7.05
C ASP A 69 -13.31 0.26 -6.19
N ARG A 70 -14.55 0.19 -6.71
CA ARG A 70 -15.77 0.40 -5.91
C ARG A 70 -16.08 -0.78 -5.00
N LEU A 71 -15.78 -2.00 -5.45
CA LEU A 71 -15.89 -3.19 -4.58
C LEU A 71 -14.89 -3.11 -3.42
N LEU A 72 -13.65 -2.68 -3.66
CA LEU A 72 -12.64 -2.41 -2.63
C LEU A 72 -13.03 -1.25 -1.70
N ALA A 73 -13.63 -0.17 -2.22
CA ALA A 73 -14.12 0.95 -1.40
C ALA A 73 -15.36 0.60 -0.56
N MET A 74 -16.20 -0.36 -0.99
CA MET A 74 -17.36 -0.84 -0.21
C MET A 74 -16.98 -1.82 0.92
N LEU A 75 -15.71 -2.20 1.03
CA LEU A 75 -15.20 -3.15 2.02
C LEU A 75 -14.53 -2.51 3.22
N ASP A 76 -14.52 -1.17 3.28
CA ASP A 76 -14.00 -0.41 4.40
C ASP A 76 -15.13 -0.10 5.40
N PRO A 77 -15.18 -0.74 6.59
CA PRO A 77 -16.15 -0.36 7.59
C PRO A 77 -15.71 0.98 8.19
N ALA A 78 -16.28 2.08 7.69
CA ALA A 78 -16.33 3.32 8.43
C ALA A 78 -16.98 3.04 9.80
N ALA A 79 -16.17 2.99 10.86
CA ALA A 79 -16.66 2.96 12.23
C ALA A 79 -16.78 4.40 12.75
N PRO A 80 -17.92 4.77 13.36
CA PRO A 80 -18.13 6.10 13.92
C PRO A 80 -17.28 6.30 15.17
N ALA A 81 -16.75 7.51 15.33
CA ALA A 81 -16.16 7.97 16.57
C ALA A 81 -17.21 7.93 17.69
N VAL A 82 -17.00 7.09 18.70
CA VAL A 82 -17.74 7.15 19.96
C VAL A 82 -16.77 7.67 21.02
N ALA A 83 -17.05 8.89 21.49
CA ALA A 83 -16.37 9.50 22.62
C ALA A 83 -16.62 8.65 23.88
N ALA A 84 -15.54 8.13 24.48
CA ALA A 84 -15.58 7.54 25.81
C ALA A 84 -14.96 8.54 26.80
N THR A 85 -15.82 9.07 27.65
CA THR A 85 -15.53 9.91 28.81
C THR A 85 -14.58 9.20 29.76
N SER A 86 -13.47 9.86 30.13
CA SER A 86 -12.47 9.36 31.07
C SER A 86 -12.90 9.60 32.52
N ALA A 87 -12.78 8.57 33.37
CA ALA A 87 -12.70 8.70 34.82
C ALA A 87 -11.36 8.10 35.29
N PRO A 88 -10.74 8.63 36.37
CA PRO A 88 -9.32 8.41 36.65
C PRO A 88 -9.08 7.12 37.44
N GLY A 89 -8.25 6.24 36.88
CA GLY A 89 -7.69 5.06 37.55
C GLY A 89 -6.18 5.22 37.75
N THR A 90 -5.75 4.96 38.98
CA THR A 90 -4.41 5.04 39.59
C THR A 90 -3.32 4.30 38.77
N PRO A 91 -2.05 4.75 38.76
CA PRO A 91 -1.04 4.25 37.82
C PRO A 91 -0.52 2.87 38.23
N LEU A 92 -0.63 1.90 37.32
CA LEU A 92 0.17 0.68 37.33
C LEU A 92 1.35 0.90 36.38
N THR A 93 2.54 0.68 36.93
CA THR A 93 3.85 0.75 36.29
C THR A 93 3.86 0.07 34.93
N ALA A 94 4.26 0.82 33.91
CA ALA A 94 4.50 0.31 32.56
C ALA A 94 5.67 -0.69 32.61
N ASP A 95 5.35 -1.96 32.41
CA ASP A 95 6.33 -2.97 32.04
C ASP A 95 6.75 -2.66 30.60
N GLU A 96 8.02 -2.33 30.43
CA GLU A 96 8.64 -1.90 29.19
C GLU A 96 8.58 -3.06 28.18
N ALA A 97 7.78 -2.91 27.13
CA ALA A 97 7.76 -3.87 26.03
C ALA A 97 9.19 -4.02 25.48
N PRO A 98 9.71 -5.25 25.29
CA PRO A 98 11.09 -5.45 24.88
C PRO A 98 11.34 -4.73 23.55
N ALA A 99 12.26 -3.77 23.59
CA ALA A 99 12.76 -3.09 22.39
C ALA A 99 13.37 -4.16 21.47
N LEU A 100 12.88 -4.23 20.24
CA LEU A 100 13.46 -5.10 19.23
C LEU A 100 14.87 -4.59 18.92
N PRO A 101 15.85 -5.46 18.67
CA PRO A 101 17.17 -5.03 18.23
C PRO A 101 17.00 -4.28 16.90
N VAL A 102 17.12 -2.95 16.98
CA VAL A 102 17.13 -2.06 15.83
C VAL A 102 18.59 -1.92 15.41
N GLY A 103 18.95 -2.46 14.25
CA GLY A 103 20.19 -2.11 13.54
C GLY A 103 21.27 -3.19 13.54
N ASP A 104 21.59 -3.70 12.33
CA ASP A 104 22.89 -3.52 11.66
C ASP A 104 23.17 -4.62 10.62
N ASP A 105 22.74 -5.87 10.87
CA ASP A 105 23.11 -6.99 9.99
C ASP A 105 22.39 -6.99 8.63
N ALA A 106 21.22 -6.35 8.57
CA ALA A 106 20.33 -6.46 7.44
C ALA A 106 20.82 -5.80 6.14
N VAL A 107 21.42 -4.63 6.30
CA VAL A 107 21.95 -3.83 5.20
C VAL A 107 23.28 -4.37 4.73
N ALA A 108 24.10 -4.94 5.63
CA ALA A 108 25.32 -5.65 5.24
C ALA A 108 25.01 -6.76 4.22
N ALA A 109 23.96 -7.55 4.43
CA ALA A 109 23.54 -8.59 3.49
C ALA A 109 23.11 -8.06 2.10
N MET A 110 22.70 -6.79 2.01
CA MET A 110 22.28 -6.17 0.75
C MET A 110 23.41 -5.44 0.00
N GLN A 111 24.53 -5.13 0.66
CA GLN A 111 25.57 -4.22 0.13
C GLN A 111 26.19 -4.66 -1.20
N ASP A 112 26.26 -5.97 -1.46
CA ASP A 112 26.80 -6.52 -2.71
C ASP A 112 25.71 -7.01 -3.68
N GLY A 113 24.44 -6.84 -3.32
CA GLY A 113 23.30 -7.30 -4.11
C GLY A 113 22.81 -6.28 -5.15
N PRO A 114 21.95 -6.69 -6.09
CA PRO A 114 21.35 -5.81 -7.11
C PRO A 114 20.52 -4.65 -6.53
N ASN A 115 20.20 -4.73 -5.24
CA ASN A 115 19.35 -3.79 -4.51
C ASN A 115 20.12 -2.98 -3.45
N ALA A 116 21.47 -3.05 -3.43
CA ALA A 116 22.33 -2.34 -2.49
C ALA A 116 22.03 -0.83 -2.38
N ARG A 117 21.63 -0.21 -3.49
CA ARG A 117 21.29 1.22 -3.56
C ARG A 117 20.15 1.66 -2.63
N TYR A 118 19.34 0.73 -2.13
CA TYR A 118 18.21 1.03 -1.25
C TYR A 118 18.56 0.88 0.23
N ALA A 119 19.73 0.35 0.57
CA ALA A 119 20.04 -0.06 1.93
C ALA A 119 19.98 1.11 2.92
N GLY A 120 20.61 2.24 2.60
CA GLY A 120 20.50 3.45 3.44
C GLY A 120 19.09 4.05 3.51
N MET A 121 18.22 3.80 2.53
CA MET A 121 16.81 4.21 2.61
C MET A 121 16.02 3.32 3.56
N LEU A 122 16.31 2.01 3.56
CA LEU A 122 15.71 1.03 4.46
C LEU A 122 16.15 1.30 5.91
N ASP A 123 17.41 1.65 6.14
CA ASP A 123 17.90 2.02 7.49
C ASP A 123 17.22 3.26 8.03
N ALA A 124 17.13 4.32 7.21
CA ALA A 124 16.46 5.54 7.60
C ALA A 124 14.97 5.30 7.93
N ALA A 125 14.28 4.51 7.10
CA ALA A 125 12.88 4.17 7.33
C ALA A 125 12.70 3.27 8.57
N ALA A 126 13.63 2.34 8.81
CA ALA A 126 13.63 1.49 9.99
C ALA A 126 13.81 2.30 11.27
N ALA A 127 14.80 3.19 11.30
CA ALA A 127 15.05 4.08 12.44
C ALA A 127 13.85 4.98 12.77
N ARG A 128 13.12 5.44 11.74
CA ARG A 128 11.96 6.32 11.93
C ARG A 128 10.70 5.57 12.38
N SER A 129 10.45 4.39 11.84
CA SER A 129 9.20 3.65 12.03
C SER A 129 9.24 2.61 13.15
N GLY A 130 10.44 2.22 13.59
CA GLY A 130 10.65 1.10 14.52
C GLY A 130 10.51 -0.29 13.88
N ILE A 131 10.31 -0.38 12.56
CA ILE A 131 10.25 -1.66 11.84
C ILE A 131 11.66 -2.07 11.41
N PRO A 132 12.13 -3.30 11.70
CA PRO A 132 13.47 -3.73 11.31
C PRO A 132 13.73 -3.60 9.80
N ALA A 133 14.93 -3.16 9.42
CA ALA A 133 15.30 -2.96 8.02
C ALA A 133 15.17 -4.25 7.17
N SER A 134 15.53 -5.40 7.73
CA SER A 134 15.34 -6.73 7.12
C SER A 134 13.87 -7.06 6.88
N ALA A 135 12.97 -6.67 7.80
CA ALA A 135 11.54 -6.83 7.62
C ALA A 135 11.01 -5.93 6.49
N LEU A 136 11.45 -4.66 6.43
CA LEU A 136 11.11 -3.74 5.35
C LEU A 136 11.60 -4.26 4.00
N ALA A 137 12.86 -4.73 3.93
CA ALA A 137 13.44 -5.31 2.72
C ALA A 137 12.64 -6.52 2.24
N ALA A 138 12.22 -7.40 3.15
CA ALA A 138 11.39 -8.56 2.81
C ALA A 138 10.01 -8.18 2.28
N ILE A 139 9.37 -7.14 2.85
CA ILE A 139 8.08 -6.65 2.35
C ILE A 139 8.26 -6.05 0.96
N VAL A 140 9.26 -5.19 0.77
CA VAL A 140 9.57 -4.61 -0.54
C VAL A 140 9.92 -5.69 -1.57
N ASP A 141 10.70 -6.71 -1.20
CA ASP A 141 11.01 -7.83 -2.08
C ASP A 141 9.75 -8.62 -2.49
N ALA A 142 8.80 -8.77 -1.57
CA ALA A 142 7.55 -9.48 -1.85
C ALA A 142 6.61 -8.67 -2.77
N GLU A 143 6.60 -7.35 -2.66
CA GLU A 143 5.70 -6.47 -3.42
C GLU A 143 6.27 -6.01 -4.77
N ALA A 144 7.54 -5.61 -4.80
CA ALA A 144 8.14 -5.00 -5.97
C ALA A 144 8.21 -5.99 -7.15
N ALA A 145 7.90 -5.50 -8.34
CA ALA A 145 8.26 -6.26 -9.54
C ALA A 145 9.79 -6.35 -9.64
N LYS A 146 10.27 -7.50 -10.11
CA LYS A 146 11.70 -7.80 -10.24
C LYS A 146 12.13 -7.76 -11.69
N GLY A 147 13.24 -7.08 -11.97
CA GLY A 147 13.93 -7.12 -13.25
C GLY A 147 14.86 -8.32 -13.38
N ALA A 148 15.65 -8.32 -14.46
CA ALA A 148 16.75 -9.25 -14.61
C ALA A 148 17.67 -9.18 -13.37
N GLY A 149 18.10 -10.35 -12.88
CA GLY A 149 18.98 -10.44 -11.71
C GLY A 149 18.33 -10.11 -10.36
N GLY A 150 17.00 -9.90 -10.29
CA GLY A 150 16.29 -9.67 -9.03
C GLY A 150 16.24 -8.20 -8.56
N THR A 151 16.66 -7.26 -9.41
CA THR A 151 16.58 -5.82 -9.11
C THR A 151 15.13 -5.37 -8.95
N TRP A 152 14.81 -4.71 -7.85
CA TRP A 152 13.49 -4.14 -7.61
C TRP A 152 13.22 -2.97 -8.54
N GLN A 153 12.02 -2.93 -9.12
CA GLN A 153 11.59 -1.95 -10.11
C GLN A 153 10.72 -0.86 -9.47
N PRO A 154 11.22 0.36 -9.23
CA PRO A 154 10.42 1.43 -8.63
C PRO A 154 9.25 1.89 -9.50
N TYR A 155 9.33 1.63 -10.81
CA TYR A 155 8.29 1.98 -11.77
C TYR A 155 7.29 0.84 -12.02
N SER A 156 7.26 -0.18 -11.15
CA SER A 156 6.29 -1.27 -11.26
C SER A 156 4.87 -0.75 -11.09
N ARG A 157 3.96 -1.32 -11.88
CA ARG A 157 2.53 -1.03 -11.82
C ARG A 157 1.73 -2.30 -12.06
N ASN A 158 0.69 -2.51 -11.26
CA ASN A 158 -0.26 -3.58 -11.50
C ASN A 158 -1.21 -3.17 -12.64
N PRO A 159 -1.35 -3.97 -13.72
CA PRO A 159 -2.26 -3.63 -14.82
C PRO A 159 -3.75 -3.74 -14.44
N ARG A 160 -4.08 -4.39 -13.32
CA ARG A 160 -5.45 -4.66 -12.87
C ARG A 160 -5.91 -3.79 -11.70
N SER A 161 -5.06 -2.90 -11.19
CA SER A 161 -5.39 -2.01 -10.07
C SER A 161 -4.60 -0.71 -10.12
N SER A 162 -4.85 0.18 -9.15
CA SER A 162 -4.05 1.39 -8.99
C SER A 162 -2.66 1.16 -8.37
N ALA A 163 -2.33 -0.07 -7.96
CA ALA A 163 -1.08 -0.40 -7.27
C ALA A 163 0.17 -0.04 -8.08
N ALA A 164 1.10 0.68 -7.45
CA ALA A 164 2.33 1.14 -8.08
C ALA A 164 3.47 1.32 -7.07
N GLY A 165 4.71 1.31 -7.58
CA GLY A 165 5.90 1.55 -6.76
C GLY A 165 6.47 0.31 -6.11
N LEU A 166 7.55 0.48 -5.36
CA LEU A 166 8.24 -0.61 -4.65
C LEU A 166 7.34 -1.29 -3.60
N GLY A 167 6.40 -0.54 -3.02
CA GLY A 167 5.40 -1.06 -2.08
C GLY A 167 4.03 -1.35 -2.69
N GLN A 168 3.87 -1.27 -4.02
CA GLN A 168 2.61 -1.56 -4.71
C GLN A 168 1.35 -0.90 -4.11
N PHE A 169 1.49 0.33 -3.58
CA PHE A 169 0.40 1.03 -2.92
C PHE A 169 -0.74 1.38 -3.87
N LEU A 170 -1.98 1.12 -3.44
CA LEU A 170 -3.19 1.65 -4.08
C LEU A 170 -3.27 3.17 -3.90
N SER A 171 -3.98 3.87 -4.80
CA SER A 171 -4.14 5.33 -4.70
C SER A 171 -4.78 5.76 -3.38
N THR A 172 -5.80 5.01 -2.93
CA THR A 172 -6.53 5.32 -1.69
C THR A 172 -5.65 5.15 -0.45
N SER A 173 -4.92 4.05 -0.33
CA SER A 173 -3.99 3.82 0.78
C SER A 173 -2.86 4.86 0.79
N TRP A 174 -2.35 5.24 -0.40
CA TRP A 174 -1.30 6.25 -0.52
C TRP A 174 -1.78 7.64 -0.09
N GLU A 175 -2.98 8.04 -0.51
CA GLU A 175 -3.62 9.27 -0.06
C GLU A 175 -3.87 9.22 1.45
N GLY A 176 -4.38 8.10 1.98
CA GLY A 176 -4.58 7.91 3.42
C GLY A 176 -3.28 8.08 4.23
N GLU A 177 -2.15 7.57 3.74
CA GLU A 177 -0.86 7.79 4.39
C GLU A 177 -0.43 9.27 4.33
N ALA A 178 -0.73 9.99 3.25
CA ALA A 178 -0.45 11.43 3.17
C ALA A 178 -1.37 12.28 4.07
N GLU A 179 -2.55 11.80 4.43
CA GLU A 179 -3.51 12.48 5.30
C GLU A 179 -3.29 12.12 6.79
N ARG A 180 -2.67 10.97 7.05
CA ARG A 180 -2.38 10.49 8.41
C ARG A 180 -1.21 11.24 9.03
N GLY A 181 -1.45 11.95 10.12
CA GLY A 181 -0.43 12.70 10.85
C GLY A 181 0.75 11.82 11.28
N GLY A 182 1.97 12.35 11.15
CA GLY A 182 3.20 11.70 11.60
C GLY A 182 3.87 10.77 10.59
N THR A 183 3.24 10.47 9.46
CA THR A 183 3.88 9.72 8.37
C THR A 183 4.86 10.61 7.59
N TRP A 184 5.77 9.98 6.87
CA TRP A 184 6.67 10.66 5.95
C TRP A 184 5.89 11.38 4.84
N LEU A 185 4.90 10.71 4.25
CA LEU A 185 4.09 11.29 3.17
C LEU A 185 3.28 12.49 3.65
N ASN A 186 2.76 12.45 4.88
CA ASN A 186 2.06 13.58 5.47
C ASN A 186 3.01 14.77 5.67
N THR A 187 4.21 14.53 6.18
CA THR A 187 5.24 15.57 6.31
C THR A 187 5.58 16.18 4.94
N THR A 188 5.76 15.35 3.91
CA THR A 188 6.00 15.81 2.54
C THR A 188 4.81 16.60 1.98
N ALA A 189 3.58 16.12 2.17
CA ALA A 189 2.38 16.79 1.69
C ALA A 189 2.16 18.14 2.38
N GLN A 190 2.42 18.24 3.69
CA GLN A 190 2.41 19.50 4.43
C GLN A 190 3.46 20.48 3.91
N ALA A 191 4.71 20.03 3.76
CA ALA A 191 5.82 20.87 3.29
C ALA A 191 5.58 21.43 1.87
N ASN A 192 4.84 20.71 1.03
CA ASN A 192 4.47 21.15 -0.30
C ASN A 192 3.12 21.89 -0.37
N GLY A 193 2.44 22.11 0.76
CA GLY A 193 1.14 22.78 0.81
C GLY A 193 0.01 22.00 0.12
N TRP A 194 0.15 20.67 0.03
CA TRP A 194 -0.79 19.79 -0.67
C TRP A 194 -2.04 19.45 0.14
N LEU A 195 -2.03 19.68 1.45
CA LEU A 195 -3.17 19.41 2.33
C LEU A 195 -4.06 20.66 2.49
N ASN A 196 -5.37 20.43 2.59
CA ASN A 196 -6.35 21.47 2.92
C ASN A 196 -6.43 21.69 4.45
N ALA A 197 -7.29 22.62 4.90
CA ALA A 197 -7.45 22.93 6.33
C ALA A 197 -7.94 21.74 7.19
N LYS A 198 -8.49 20.69 6.56
CA LYS A 198 -8.92 19.45 7.22
C LYS A 198 -7.85 18.36 7.19
N GLY A 199 -6.65 18.65 6.68
CA GLY A 199 -5.58 17.67 6.51
C GLY A 199 -5.75 16.73 5.31
N GLN A 200 -6.73 16.98 4.44
CA GLN A 200 -7.00 16.13 3.28
C GLN A 200 -6.22 16.60 2.05
N VAL A 201 -5.87 15.67 1.17
CA VAL A 201 -5.15 15.99 -0.07
C VAL A 201 -6.03 16.85 -0.98
N LYS A 202 -5.50 18.00 -1.38
CA LYS A 202 -6.15 18.88 -2.37
C LYS A 202 -6.19 18.21 -3.73
N SER A 203 -7.32 18.29 -4.41
CA SER A 203 -7.56 17.64 -5.71
C SER A 203 -6.51 17.97 -6.76
N GLU A 204 -6.05 19.22 -6.81
CA GLU A 204 -5.07 19.74 -7.75
C GLU A 204 -3.65 19.20 -7.52
N ASN A 205 -3.37 18.66 -6.33
CA ASN A 205 -2.07 18.09 -5.97
C ASN A 205 -2.07 16.56 -5.97
N ARG A 206 -3.22 15.93 -6.24
CA ARG A 206 -3.39 14.48 -6.18
C ARG A 206 -2.45 13.74 -7.13
N SER A 207 -2.29 14.23 -8.37
CA SER A 207 -1.38 13.61 -9.34
C SER A 207 0.07 13.65 -8.88
N ALA A 208 0.54 14.80 -8.39
CA ALA A 208 1.89 14.98 -7.85
C ALA A 208 2.15 14.06 -6.66
N LEU A 209 1.19 13.96 -5.74
CA LEU A 209 1.27 13.03 -4.63
C LEU A 209 1.36 11.58 -5.10
N LEU A 210 0.49 11.14 -6.02
CA LEU A 210 0.48 9.76 -6.51
C LEU A 210 1.75 9.40 -7.29
N ALA A 211 2.42 10.38 -7.90
CA ALA A 211 3.68 10.17 -8.60
C ALA A 211 4.84 9.82 -7.65
N LEU A 212 4.76 10.22 -6.38
CA LEU A 212 5.76 9.84 -5.37
C LEU A 212 5.84 8.32 -5.13
N ARG A 213 4.83 7.53 -5.54
CA ARG A 213 4.94 6.06 -5.52
C ARG A 213 6.09 5.53 -6.36
N TYR A 214 6.52 6.28 -7.38
CA TYR A 214 7.65 5.88 -8.21
C TYR A 214 9.00 6.36 -7.66
N ASP A 215 9.00 7.21 -6.62
CA ASP A 215 10.21 7.57 -5.89
C ASP A 215 10.56 6.43 -4.91
N PRO A 216 11.77 5.85 -5.01
CA PRO A 216 12.15 4.73 -4.15
C PRO A 216 12.11 5.05 -2.65
N ARG A 217 12.54 6.26 -2.27
CA ARG A 217 12.59 6.66 -0.87
C ARG A 217 11.18 6.82 -0.33
N ALA A 218 10.33 7.59 -1.02
CA ALA A 218 8.94 7.78 -0.62
C ALA A 218 8.18 6.45 -0.51
N SER A 219 8.40 5.52 -1.45
CA SER A 219 7.82 4.17 -1.37
C SER A 219 8.27 3.41 -0.12
N ILE A 220 9.57 3.37 0.16
CA ILE A 220 10.12 2.62 1.30
C ILE A 220 9.64 3.24 2.63
N GLU A 221 9.64 4.56 2.73
CA GLU A 221 9.13 5.29 3.90
C GLU A 221 7.64 5.02 4.13
N ALA A 222 6.83 5.01 3.06
CA ALA A 222 5.41 4.67 3.15
C ALA A 222 5.18 3.20 3.54
N VAL A 223 5.99 2.26 3.03
CA VAL A 223 5.95 0.85 3.48
C VAL A 223 6.21 0.77 4.98
N ALA A 224 7.20 1.51 5.48
CA ALA A 224 7.56 1.53 6.89
C ALA A 224 6.46 2.11 7.78
N ASP A 225 5.87 3.24 7.39
CA ASP A 225 4.75 3.86 8.11
C ASP A 225 3.51 2.96 8.15
N TYR A 226 3.18 2.34 7.01
CA TYR A 226 2.02 1.48 6.89
C TYR A 226 2.21 0.17 7.66
N ALA A 227 3.42 -0.40 7.62
CA ALA A 227 3.78 -1.56 8.41
C ALA A 227 3.66 -1.26 9.91
N SER A 228 4.23 -0.15 10.38
CA SER A 228 4.16 0.27 11.78
C SER A 228 2.72 0.43 12.26
N ALA A 229 1.89 1.15 11.49
CA ALA A 229 0.47 1.34 11.79
C ALA A 229 -0.31 0.03 11.86
N ASN A 230 -0.06 -0.89 10.92
CA ASN A 230 -0.71 -2.19 10.90
C ASN A 230 -0.32 -3.02 12.12
N ILE A 231 0.97 -3.05 12.48
CA ILE A 231 1.44 -3.79 13.66
C ILE A 231 0.84 -3.21 14.94
N GLU A 232 0.83 -1.89 15.09
CA GLU A 232 0.21 -1.21 16.23
C GLU A 232 -1.29 -1.56 16.34
N ALA A 233 -2.03 -1.42 15.24
CA ALA A 233 -3.47 -1.70 15.23
C ALA A 233 -3.79 -3.18 15.47
N LEU A 234 -2.98 -4.10 14.93
CA LEU A 234 -3.13 -5.53 15.19
C LEU A 234 -2.85 -5.86 16.66
N ARG A 235 -1.78 -5.32 17.25
CA ARG A 235 -1.48 -5.49 18.69
C ARG A 235 -2.59 -4.89 19.56
N GLY A 236 -3.05 -3.68 19.25
CA GLY A 236 -4.16 -3.01 19.93
C GLY A 236 -5.49 -3.78 19.84
N SER A 237 -5.62 -4.68 18.87
CA SER A 237 -6.76 -5.58 18.74
C SER A 237 -6.74 -6.82 19.64
N GLY A 238 -5.67 -6.98 20.43
CA GLY A 238 -5.43 -8.13 21.32
C GLY A 238 -4.64 -9.28 20.67
N LEU A 239 -4.18 -9.12 19.42
CA LEU A 239 -3.31 -10.11 18.79
C LEU A 239 -1.90 -10.02 19.38
N ARG A 240 -1.36 -11.17 19.77
CA ARG A 240 0.03 -11.29 20.19
C ARG A 240 0.89 -11.40 18.94
N ILE A 241 1.55 -10.31 18.58
CA ILE A 241 2.61 -10.29 17.57
C ILE A 241 3.92 -10.10 18.33
N GLY A 242 4.71 -11.17 18.39
CA GLY A 242 6.00 -11.21 19.03
C GLY A 242 7.01 -10.22 18.47
N GLY A 243 8.21 -10.24 19.04
CA GLY A 243 9.30 -9.36 18.64
C GLY A 243 10.16 -9.88 17.50
N GLU A 244 10.03 -11.16 17.16
CA GLU A 244 10.83 -11.77 16.11
C GLU A 244 10.61 -11.07 14.77
N VAL A 245 11.71 -10.75 14.09
CA VAL A 245 11.70 -10.00 12.81
C VAL A 245 10.80 -10.68 11.78
N SER A 246 10.86 -12.01 11.68
CA SER A 246 10.01 -12.78 10.76
C SER A 246 8.53 -12.66 11.11
N GLU A 247 8.17 -12.57 12.39
CA GLU A 247 6.79 -12.43 12.81
C GLU A 247 6.26 -11.03 12.50
N VAL A 248 7.05 -9.99 12.80
CA VAL A 248 6.76 -8.60 12.46
C VAL A 248 6.59 -8.44 10.95
N ALA A 249 7.52 -8.95 10.15
CA ALA A 249 7.46 -8.83 8.68
C ALA A 249 6.20 -9.50 8.11
N ARG A 250 5.85 -10.70 8.59
CA ARG A 250 4.67 -11.43 8.11
C ARG A 250 3.38 -10.76 8.54
N ALA A 251 3.28 -10.27 9.77
CA ALA A 251 2.10 -9.56 10.25
C ALA A 251 1.89 -8.23 9.50
N ALA A 252 2.98 -7.48 9.29
CA ALA A 252 2.94 -6.25 8.50
C ALA A 252 2.54 -6.52 7.05
N TYR A 253 3.11 -7.54 6.42
CA TYR A 253 2.74 -7.97 5.07
C TYR A 253 1.27 -8.38 4.96
N LEU A 254 0.75 -9.15 5.93
CA LEU A 254 -0.66 -9.54 5.95
C LEU A 254 -1.58 -8.32 6.07
N GLY A 255 -1.24 -7.37 6.94
CA GLY A 255 -1.95 -6.08 7.05
C GLY A 255 -1.95 -5.31 5.74
N HIS A 256 -0.80 -5.27 5.05
CA HIS A 256 -0.67 -4.64 3.74
C HIS A 256 -1.50 -5.32 2.65
N HIS A 257 -1.38 -6.65 2.55
CA HIS A 257 -1.93 -7.42 1.45
C HIS A 257 -3.44 -7.66 1.55
N LEU A 258 -3.96 -7.84 2.77
CA LEU A 258 -5.40 -8.07 3.01
C LEU A 258 -6.17 -6.81 3.37
N GLY A 259 -5.47 -5.76 3.80
CA GLY A 259 -6.05 -4.69 4.60
C GLY A 259 -6.22 -5.12 6.07
N LEU A 260 -6.17 -4.14 6.97
CA LEU A 260 -6.14 -4.34 8.42
C LEU A 260 -7.31 -5.19 8.95
N GLY A 261 -8.54 -4.94 8.49
CA GLY A 261 -9.73 -5.64 8.97
C GLY A 261 -9.70 -7.15 8.69
N ASP A 262 -9.32 -7.53 7.46
CA ASP A 262 -9.22 -8.94 7.10
C ASP A 262 -7.95 -9.59 7.66
N ALA A 263 -6.84 -8.86 7.79
CA ALA A 263 -5.65 -9.33 8.48
C ALA A 263 -5.95 -9.69 9.94
N ARG A 264 -6.70 -8.84 10.66
CA ARG A 264 -7.13 -9.11 12.04
C ARG A 264 -7.94 -10.41 12.12
N ARG A 265 -8.96 -10.56 11.28
CA ARG A 265 -9.81 -11.77 11.23
C ARG A 265 -8.99 -13.02 10.89
N PHE A 266 -8.14 -12.91 9.88
CA PHE A 266 -7.24 -13.97 9.45
C PHE A 266 -6.32 -14.44 10.58
N LEU A 267 -5.67 -13.51 11.28
CA LEU A 267 -4.78 -13.82 12.39
C LEU A 267 -5.53 -14.36 13.61
N ALA A 268 -6.76 -13.90 13.86
CA ALA A 268 -7.64 -14.40 14.92
C ALA A 268 -8.25 -15.79 14.65
N GLY A 269 -7.98 -16.41 13.49
CA GLY A 269 -8.32 -17.79 13.22
C GLY A 269 -9.40 -18.02 12.15
N GLY A 270 -9.93 -16.98 11.49
CA GLY A 270 -10.87 -17.22 10.40
C GLY A 270 -11.38 -15.98 9.68
N LEU A 271 -11.61 -16.15 8.38
CA LEU A 271 -12.39 -15.24 7.54
C LEU A 271 -13.74 -15.88 7.24
N GLU A 272 -14.76 -15.06 6.99
CA GLU A 272 -16.04 -15.55 6.50
C GLU A 272 -15.87 -16.35 5.19
N PRO A 273 -16.58 -17.48 4.98
CA PRO A 273 -16.35 -18.37 3.84
C PRO A 273 -16.44 -17.70 2.47
N GLU A 274 -17.45 -16.86 2.25
CA GLU A 274 -17.58 -16.12 1.00
C GLU A 274 -16.46 -15.10 0.81
N ARG A 275 -16.06 -14.43 1.89
CA ARG A 275 -14.95 -13.47 1.88
C ARG A 275 -13.65 -14.17 1.51
N ALA A 276 -13.36 -15.32 2.12
CA ALA A 276 -12.20 -16.14 1.81
C ALA A 276 -12.18 -16.60 0.36
N ARG A 277 -13.34 -17.01 -0.20
CA ARG A 277 -13.46 -17.36 -1.62
C ARG A 277 -13.16 -16.17 -2.53
N ARG A 278 -13.73 -14.99 -2.23
CA ARG A 278 -13.51 -13.76 -3.01
C ARG A 278 -12.03 -13.36 -3.01
N LEU A 279 -11.37 -13.39 -1.85
CA LEU A 279 -9.95 -13.06 -1.73
C LEU A 279 -9.08 -14.07 -2.51
N LEU A 280 -9.32 -15.36 -2.33
CA LEU A 280 -8.59 -16.40 -3.05
C LEU A 280 -8.77 -16.25 -4.57
N ASN A 281 -9.99 -16.00 -5.05
CA ASN A 281 -10.27 -15.73 -6.47
C ASN A 281 -9.47 -14.54 -7.01
N ALA A 282 -9.38 -13.45 -6.24
CA ALA A 282 -8.61 -12.27 -6.63
C ALA A 282 -7.10 -12.55 -6.72
N GLN A 283 -6.60 -13.41 -5.83
CA GLN A 283 -5.19 -13.72 -5.67
C GLN A 283 -4.66 -14.74 -6.68
N VAL A 284 -5.40 -15.83 -6.92
CA VAL A 284 -4.94 -16.94 -7.78
C VAL A 284 -5.79 -17.13 -9.05
N GLY A 285 -6.89 -16.40 -9.19
CA GLY A 285 -7.86 -16.58 -10.28
C GLY A 285 -8.88 -17.68 -9.97
N GLY A 286 -10.08 -17.56 -10.57
CA GLY A 286 -11.23 -18.41 -10.23
C GLY A 286 -10.98 -19.91 -10.43
N ALA A 287 -10.37 -20.31 -11.55
CA ALA A 287 -10.11 -21.72 -11.82
C ALA A 287 -9.17 -22.36 -10.79
N ASP A 288 -8.13 -21.66 -10.38
CA ASP A 288 -7.15 -22.14 -9.38
C ASP A 288 -7.74 -22.15 -7.98
N ALA A 289 -8.54 -21.14 -7.66
CA ALA A 289 -9.26 -21.07 -6.40
C ALA A 289 -10.22 -22.25 -6.24
N GLU A 290 -11.07 -22.56 -7.23
CA GLU A 290 -11.99 -23.70 -7.14
C GLU A 290 -11.25 -25.03 -6.94
N ARG A 291 -10.14 -25.27 -7.66
CA ARG A 291 -9.33 -26.48 -7.45
C ARG A 291 -8.78 -26.58 -6.03
N ARG A 292 -8.29 -25.46 -5.47
CA ARG A 292 -7.77 -25.41 -4.09
C ARG A 292 -8.88 -25.62 -3.06
N ILE A 293 -10.07 -25.05 -3.29
CA ILE A 293 -11.24 -25.19 -2.43
C ILE A 293 -11.71 -26.64 -2.41
N ALA A 294 -11.83 -27.28 -3.58
CA ALA A 294 -12.20 -28.69 -3.66
C ALA A 294 -11.20 -29.59 -2.92
N LYS A 295 -9.89 -29.31 -3.05
CA LYS A 295 -8.84 -30.07 -2.34
C LYS A 295 -8.87 -29.86 -0.82
N ALA A 296 -9.13 -28.64 -0.36
CA ALA A 296 -9.07 -28.26 1.05
C ALA A 296 -10.42 -28.44 1.80
N GLY A 297 -11.50 -28.73 1.08
CA GLY A 297 -12.86 -28.91 1.64
C GLY A 297 -13.58 -27.60 2.01
N SER A 298 -12.90 -26.46 2.05
CA SER A 298 -13.54 -25.15 2.29
C SER A 298 -12.71 -23.98 1.75
N ALA A 299 -13.39 -22.86 1.46
CA ALA A 299 -12.74 -21.62 1.04
C ALA A 299 -11.81 -21.02 2.11
N VAL A 300 -12.23 -21.09 3.38
CA VAL A 300 -11.43 -20.60 4.51
C VAL A 300 -10.11 -21.37 4.62
N THR A 301 -10.17 -22.71 4.58
CA THR A 301 -8.98 -23.56 4.67
C THR A 301 -8.07 -23.39 3.45
N ALA A 302 -8.65 -23.34 2.24
CA ALA A 302 -7.90 -23.13 1.00
C ALA A 302 -7.16 -21.78 0.99
N HIS A 303 -7.85 -20.70 1.34
CA HIS A 303 -7.28 -19.36 1.39
C HIS A 303 -6.16 -19.28 2.45
N ARG A 304 -6.41 -19.82 3.65
CA ARG A 304 -5.41 -19.83 4.73
C ARG A 304 -4.16 -20.62 4.34
N ALA A 305 -4.33 -21.84 3.83
CA ALA A 305 -3.20 -22.66 3.41
C ALA A 305 -2.38 -21.99 2.31
N TRP A 306 -3.05 -21.41 1.30
CA TRP A 306 -2.36 -20.70 0.23
C TRP A 306 -1.61 -19.46 0.74
N LEU A 307 -2.25 -18.62 1.55
CA LEU A 307 -1.65 -17.37 1.99
C LEU A 307 -0.47 -17.61 2.93
N LEU A 308 -0.58 -18.58 3.86
CA LEU A 308 0.54 -18.93 4.74
C LEU A 308 1.73 -19.50 3.96
N ASP A 309 1.48 -20.36 2.98
CA ASP A 309 2.53 -20.88 2.09
C ASP A 309 3.17 -19.76 1.26
N TYR A 310 2.36 -18.86 0.68
CA TYR A 310 2.86 -17.71 -0.07
C TYR A 310 3.73 -16.81 0.80
N VAL A 311 3.23 -16.39 1.95
CA VAL A 311 3.96 -15.54 2.90
C VAL A 311 5.25 -16.22 3.37
N GLY A 312 5.21 -17.52 3.70
CA GLY A 312 6.41 -18.27 4.09
C GLY A 312 7.48 -18.35 3.00
N ARG A 313 7.10 -18.40 1.71
CA ARG A 313 8.03 -18.44 0.59
C ARG A 313 8.58 -17.07 0.21
N HIS A 314 7.77 -16.02 0.35
CA HIS A 314 8.06 -14.69 -0.21
C HIS A 314 8.50 -13.66 0.83
N VAL A 315 8.00 -13.71 2.07
CA VAL A 315 8.34 -12.77 3.14
C VAL A 315 9.42 -13.40 4.03
N ARG A 316 10.68 -13.17 3.65
CA ARG A 316 11.87 -13.82 4.21
C ARG A 316 12.93 -12.81 4.66
N PRO A 317 12.78 -12.20 5.85
CA PRO A 317 13.74 -11.22 6.38
C PRO A 317 15.15 -11.78 6.54
N GLU A 318 15.30 -13.08 6.76
CA GLU A 318 16.59 -13.76 6.89
C GLU A 318 17.44 -13.76 5.61
N LYS A 319 16.88 -13.36 4.46
CA LYS A 319 17.67 -13.12 3.24
C LYS A 319 18.43 -11.79 3.28
N PHE A 320 18.05 -10.92 4.20
CA PHE A 320 18.47 -9.54 4.31
C PHE A 320 18.87 -9.28 5.75
N GLY A 321 19.53 -10.23 6.42
CA GLY A 321 19.84 -10.22 7.86
C GLY A 321 21.07 -11.04 8.13
#